data_AF-A0A7S1R1S6-F1
#
_entry.id   AF-A0A7S1R1S6-F1
#
_cell.length_a   1.000
_cell.length_b   1.000
_cell.length_c   1.000
_cell.angle_alpha   90.00
_cell.angle_beta   90.00
_cell.angle_gamma   90.00
#
_symmetry.space_group_name_H-M   'P 1'
#
loop_
_entity.id
_entity.type
_entity.pdbx_description
1 polymer ?
#
loop_
_entity_poly.entity_id
_entity_poly.type
_entity_poly.pdbx_seq_one_letter_code
_entity_poly.pdbx_strand_id
1 'polypeptide(L)'
;NATGFEDLFPGIDVHLLGHSAFFRVPFFREWVLLHGHGTVERTCCVRLLSKGHSIALAPGGAKESLDCTPGTMRLLLRSRKGFAKLALRAGAALVPVLSFGENEVYSTARLAPGSFGRWVQDALQARLGWALPPFCGR
;
A
#
# COMPACT_ATOMS: atom_id res chain seq x y z
N ASN A 1 -9.28 -12.07 15.85
CA ASN A 1 -9.74 -11.96 14.45
C ASN A 1 -11.05 -11.23 14.31
N ALA A 2 -11.06 -10.06 13.68
CA ALA A 2 -12.31 -9.39 13.31
C ALA A 2 -13.01 -10.03 12.09
N THR A 3 -12.29 -10.84 11.31
CA THR A 3 -12.75 -11.41 10.03
C THR A 3 -12.67 -12.94 9.94
N GLY A 4 -12.35 -13.63 11.04
CA GLY A 4 -12.15 -15.10 11.04
C GLY A 4 -10.92 -15.59 10.26
N PHE A 5 -9.96 -14.70 9.96
CA PHE A 5 -8.82 -15.03 9.12
C PHE A 5 -7.94 -16.16 9.67
N GLU A 6 -7.57 -16.14 10.96
CA GLU A 6 -6.71 -17.22 11.51
C GLU A 6 -7.45 -18.57 11.57
N ASP A 7 -8.79 -18.58 11.64
CA ASP A 7 -9.58 -19.82 11.62
C ASP A 7 -9.58 -20.46 10.22
N LEU A 8 -9.63 -19.63 9.16
CA LEU A 8 -9.56 -20.06 7.77
C LEU A 8 -8.13 -20.40 7.33
N PHE A 9 -7.12 -19.74 7.90
CA PHE A 9 -5.71 -19.84 7.51
C PHE A 9 -4.81 -20.02 8.74
N PRO A 10 -4.88 -21.18 9.41
CA PRO A 10 -4.10 -21.43 10.62
C PRO A 10 -2.60 -21.43 10.30
N GLY A 11 -1.83 -20.71 11.12
CA GLY A 11 -0.38 -20.61 10.98
C GLY A 11 0.12 -19.59 9.95
N ILE A 12 -0.79 -18.85 9.27
CA ILE A 12 -0.41 -17.74 8.39
C ILE A 12 -0.46 -16.43 9.18
N ASP A 13 0.71 -15.96 9.59
CA ASP A 13 0.88 -14.65 10.21
C ASP A 13 1.20 -13.59 9.16
N VAL A 14 0.29 -12.65 8.92
CA VAL A 14 0.37 -11.65 7.85
C VAL A 14 0.67 -10.26 8.42
N HIS A 15 1.80 -9.70 8.03
CA HIS A 15 2.15 -8.31 8.32
C HIS A 15 1.84 -7.41 7.13
N LEU A 16 0.92 -6.45 7.32
CA LEU A 16 0.67 -5.42 6.32
C LEU A 16 1.79 -4.37 6.36
N LEU A 17 2.41 -4.13 5.20
CA LEU A 17 3.55 -3.23 5.07
C LEU A 17 3.13 -1.87 4.52
N GLY A 18 3.48 -0.82 5.24
CA GLY A 18 3.18 0.57 4.92
C GLY A 18 4.41 1.40 4.55
N HIS A 19 4.17 2.62 4.09
CA HIS A 19 5.24 3.57 3.80
C HIS A 19 6.00 3.96 5.08
N SER A 20 7.32 4.16 4.99
CA SER A 20 8.16 4.44 6.18
C SER A 20 7.77 5.72 6.92
N ALA A 21 7.11 6.68 6.27
CA ALA A 21 6.64 7.89 6.94
C ALA A 21 5.51 7.64 7.96
N PHE A 22 4.78 6.51 7.89
CA PHE A 22 3.85 6.10 8.97
C PHE A 22 4.58 5.96 10.32
N PHE A 23 5.86 5.59 10.29
CA PHE A 23 6.67 5.38 11.49
C PHE A 23 7.39 6.66 11.97
N ARG A 24 7.19 7.80 11.30
CA ARG A 24 7.78 9.10 11.69
C ARG A 24 6.83 9.97 12.52
N VAL A 25 5.53 9.68 12.49
CA VAL A 25 4.52 10.46 13.21
C VAL A 25 4.35 9.86 14.62
N PRO A 26 4.59 10.62 15.70
CA PRO A 26 4.41 10.12 17.06
C PRO A 26 2.95 9.71 17.31
N PHE A 27 2.72 8.73 18.19
CA PHE A 27 1.44 8.04 18.42
C PHE A 27 0.93 7.18 17.27
N PHE A 28 0.90 7.68 16.05
CA PHE A 28 0.51 6.88 14.88
C PHE A 28 1.50 5.73 14.65
N ARG A 29 2.80 5.99 14.85
CA ARG A 29 3.83 4.94 14.86
C ARG A 29 3.50 3.81 15.83
N GLU A 30 3.14 4.13 17.07
CA GLU A 30 2.85 3.11 18.09
C GLU A 30 1.60 2.32 17.74
N TRP A 31 0.56 3.00 17.24
CA TRP A 31 -0.65 2.36 16.76
C TRP A 31 -0.36 1.38 15.62
N VAL A 32 0.43 1.79 14.63
CA VAL A 32 0.85 0.96 13.49
C VAL A 32 1.67 -0.25 13.98
N LEU A 33 2.61 -0.06 14.90
CA LEU A 33 3.42 -1.16 15.46
C LEU A 33 2.59 -2.13 16.30
N LEU A 34 1.61 -1.64 17.06
CA LEU A 34 0.71 -2.48 17.88
C LEU A 34 -0.11 -3.45 17.01
N HIS A 35 -0.49 -3.03 15.82
CA HIS A 35 -1.20 -3.86 14.84
C HIS A 35 -0.26 -4.74 14.00
N GLY A 36 1.03 -4.82 14.36
CA GLY A 36 2.01 -5.65 13.68
C GLY A 36 2.40 -5.15 12.29
N HIS A 37 2.14 -3.89 11.95
CA HIS A 37 2.54 -3.36 10.64
C HIS A 37 4.06 -3.17 10.55
N GLY A 38 4.58 -3.38 9.35
CA GLY A 38 5.98 -3.14 9.02
C GLY A 38 6.18 -2.04 7.97
N THR A 39 7.43 -1.68 7.72
CA THR A 39 7.79 -0.82 6.58
C THR A 39 7.92 -1.64 5.30
N VAL A 40 7.59 -1.04 4.15
CA VAL A 40 7.88 -1.60 2.80
C VAL A 40 9.38 -1.62 2.44
N GLU A 41 10.26 -1.28 3.39
CA GLU A 41 11.70 -1.30 3.16
C GLU A 41 12.20 -2.73 3.00
N ARG A 42 13.10 -2.92 2.03
CA ARG A 42 13.60 -4.25 1.66
C ARG A 42 14.16 -5.04 2.85
N THR A 43 14.87 -4.38 3.76
CA THR A 43 15.45 -4.98 4.97
C THR A 43 14.37 -5.55 5.89
N CYS A 44 13.27 -4.81 6.08
CA CYS A 44 12.12 -5.25 6.85
C CYS A 44 11.43 -6.44 6.19
N CYS A 45 11.16 -6.36 4.88
CA CYS A 45 10.51 -7.44 4.16
C CYS A 45 11.33 -8.74 4.19
N VAL A 46 12.64 -8.67 3.95
CA VAL A 46 13.52 -9.84 4.00
C VAL A 46 13.55 -10.44 5.40
N ARG A 47 13.60 -9.61 6.45
CA ARG A 47 13.58 -10.07 7.84
C ARG A 47 12.28 -10.82 8.18
N LEU A 48 11.13 -10.28 7.78
CA LEU A 48 9.83 -10.93 8.04
C LEU A 48 9.71 -12.25 7.28
N LEU A 49 10.06 -12.26 6.00
CA LEU A 49 10.06 -13.48 5.19
C LEU A 49 11.04 -14.54 5.72
N SER A 50 12.22 -14.15 6.20
CA SER A 50 13.22 -15.07 6.78
C SER A 50 12.76 -15.76 8.07
N LYS A 51 11.78 -15.17 8.76
CA LYS A 51 11.18 -15.72 9.98
C LYS A 51 9.96 -16.59 9.71
N GLY A 52 9.60 -16.78 8.44
CA GLY A 52 8.42 -17.55 8.04
C GLY A 52 7.11 -16.78 8.07
N HIS A 53 7.14 -15.46 8.31
CA HIS A 53 5.93 -14.65 8.25
C HIS A 53 5.55 -14.31 6.81
N SER A 54 4.25 -14.08 6.59
CA SER A 54 3.71 -13.55 5.34
C SER A 54 3.69 -12.03 5.36
N ILE A 55 3.85 -11.40 4.19
CA ILE A 55 3.81 -9.94 4.05
C ILE A 55 2.75 -9.54 3.02
N ALA A 56 1.96 -8.52 3.36
CA ALA A 56 0.99 -7.91 2.46
C ALA A 56 1.51 -6.55 1.97
N LEU A 57 1.49 -6.35 0.65
CA LEU A 57 2.07 -5.19 -0.03
C LEU A 57 1.08 -4.65 -1.07
N ALA A 58 0.85 -3.33 -1.08
CA ALA A 58 0.11 -2.65 -2.15
C ALA A 58 1.12 -2.08 -3.19
N PRO A 59 1.25 -2.68 -4.39
CA PRO A 59 2.37 -2.37 -5.31
C PRO A 59 2.34 -0.97 -5.93
N GLY A 60 1.18 -0.36 -6.19
CA GLY A 60 1.16 1.01 -6.72
C GLY A 60 0.95 2.09 -5.66
N GLY A 61 0.57 1.73 -4.44
CA GLY A 61 0.57 2.60 -3.26
C GLY A 61 -0.08 3.97 -3.53
N ALA A 62 0.56 5.04 -3.07
CA ALA A 62 0.05 6.40 -3.20
C ALA A 62 -0.30 6.84 -4.64
N LYS A 63 0.35 6.28 -5.68
CA LYS A 63 0.05 6.65 -7.07
C LYS A 63 -1.25 6.03 -7.57
N GLU A 64 -1.52 4.77 -7.22
CA GLU A 64 -2.80 4.13 -7.54
C GLU A 64 -3.96 4.84 -6.85
N SER A 65 -3.78 5.24 -5.58
CA SER A 65 -4.82 5.96 -4.83
C SER A 65 -5.15 7.34 -5.41
N LEU A 66 -4.17 8.08 -5.94
CA LEU A 66 -4.42 9.38 -6.59
C LEU A 66 -5.16 9.27 -7.92
N ASP A 67 -4.96 8.15 -8.59
CA ASP A 67 -5.50 7.86 -9.91
C ASP A 67 -6.84 7.13 -9.85
N CYS A 68 -7.38 6.94 -8.64
CA CYS A 68 -8.67 6.33 -8.37
C CYS A 68 -9.80 7.12 -9.06
N THR A 69 -10.67 6.42 -9.77
CA THR A 69 -11.86 6.99 -10.40
C THR A 69 -13.00 5.99 -10.29
N PRO A 70 -14.20 6.38 -9.82
CA PRO A 70 -15.35 5.51 -9.76
C PRO A 70 -15.61 4.79 -11.09
N GLY A 71 -16.03 3.53 -11.05
CA GLY A 71 -16.24 2.68 -12.21
C GLY A 71 -14.97 2.16 -12.90
N THR A 72 -13.78 2.51 -12.43
CA THR A 72 -12.51 2.02 -12.99
C THR A 72 -11.56 1.51 -11.93
N MET A 73 -10.72 0.53 -12.28
CA MET A 73 -9.68 0.00 -11.39
C MET A 73 -8.37 -0.11 -12.16
N ARG A 74 -7.53 0.91 -12.02
CA ARG A 74 -6.24 1.00 -12.73
C ARG A 74 -5.10 0.53 -11.83
N LEU A 75 -4.44 -0.54 -12.23
CA LEU A 75 -3.29 -1.10 -11.51
C LEU A 75 -1.97 -0.71 -12.21
N LEU A 76 -0.99 -0.21 -11.45
CA LEU A 76 0.33 0.22 -11.90
C LEU A 76 1.37 -0.91 -11.78
N LEU A 77 1.07 -2.10 -12.28
CA LEU A 77 1.94 -3.27 -12.13
C LEU A 77 3.10 -3.30 -13.14
N ARG A 78 2.91 -2.77 -14.36
CA ARG A 78 3.87 -2.90 -15.48
C ARG A 78 5.27 -2.35 -15.13
N SER A 79 5.32 -1.25 -14.40
CA SER A 79 6.57 -0.58 -14.00
C SER A 79 7.06 -0.98 -12.59
N ARG A 80 6.24 -1.66 -11.78
CA ARG A 80 6.50 -1.93 -10.35
C ARG A 80 6.85 -3.40 -10.10
N LYS A 81 8.03 -3.86 -10.55
CA LYS A 81 8.45 -5.27 -10.43
C LYS A 81 9.22 -5.62 -9.13
N GLY A 82 9.35 -4.65 -8.21
CA GLY A 82 10.17 -4.80 -7.01
C GLY A 82 9.70 -5.91 -6.06
N PHE A 83 8.38 -6.03 -5.87
CA PHE A 83 7.80 -7.08 -5.03
C PHE A 83 8.06 -8.48 -5.60
N ALA A 84 7.96 -8.64 -6.93
CA ALA A 84 8.24 -9.92 -7.59
C ALA A 84 9.72 -10.31 -7.45
N LYS A 85 10.64 -9.35 -7.63
CA LYS A 85 12.07 -9.56 -7.42
C LYS A 85 12.41 -9.93 -5.98
N LEU A 86 11.69 -9.36 -5.01
CA LEU A 86 11.84 -9.69 -3.59
C LEU A 86 11.38 -11.13 -3.32
N ALA A 87 10.19 -11.51 -3.79
CA ALA A 87 9.63 -12.84 -3.60
C ALA A 87 10.54 -13.93 -4.20
N LEU A 88 11.03 -13.73 -5.42
CA LEU A 88 11.99 -14.64 -6.06
C LEU A 88 13.27 -14.83 -5.23
N ARG A 89 13.80 -13.75 -4.64
CA ARG A 89 15.01 -13.82 -3.81
C ARG A 89 14.78 -14.47 -2.46
N ALA A 90 13.58 -14.31 -1.90
CA ALA A 90 13.22 -14.89 -0.62
C ALA A 90 12.67 -16.32 -0.74
N GLY A 91 12.44 -16.82 -1.96
CA GLY A 91 11.75 -18.10 -2.17
C GLY A 91 10.28 -18.08 -1.74
N ALA A 92 9.66 -16.89 -1.68
CA ALA A 92 8.30 -16.72 -1.19
C ALA A 92 7.28 -16.84 -2.33
N ALA A 93 6.13 -17.47 -2.03
CA ALA A 93 4.99 -17.51 -2.95
C ALA A 93 4.35 -16.11 -3.07
N LEU A 94 3.96 -15.74 -4.30
CA LEU A 94 3.19 -14.53 -4.57
C LEU A 94 1.71 -14.87 -4.69
N VAL A 95 0.91 -14.32 -3.78
CA VAL A 95 -0.56 -14.45 -3.82
C VAL A 95 -1.14 -13.10 -4.24
N PRO A 96 -1.71 -12.98 -5.44
CA PRO A 96 -2.41 -11.76 -5.83
C PRO A 96 -3.74 -11.67 -5.09
N VAL A 97 -3.96 -10.56 -4.39
CA VAL A 97 -5.22 -10.24 -3.71
C VAL A 97 -5.78 -8.97 -4.33
N LEU A 98 -7.08 -8.98 -4.62
CA LEU A 98 -7.77 -7.86 -5.24
C LEU A 98 -9.07 -7.58 -4.48
N SER A 99 -9.21 -6.35 -4.00
CA SER A 99 -10.40 -5.86 -3.31
C SER A 99 -11.22 -4.98 -4.26
N PHE A 100 -12.53 -5.21 -4.33
CA PHE A 100 -13.45 -4.43 -5.15
C PHE A 100 -14.24 -3.43 -4.30
N GLY A 101 -14.70 -2.34 -4.92
CA GLY A 101 -15.54 -1.33 -4.28
C GLY A 101 -14.79 -0.19 -3.59
N GLU A 102 -13.47 -0.32 -3.33
CA GLU A 102 -12.67 0.74 -2.71
C GLU A 102 -12.74 2.07 -3.49
N ASN A 103 -12.76 1.98 -4.83
CA ASN A 103 -12.80 3.14 -5.72
C ASN A 103 -14.18 3.82 -5.79
N GLU A 104 -15.24 3.16 -5.30
CA GLU A 104 -16.60 3.71 -5.25
C GLU A 104 -16.84 4.55 -3.98
N VAL A 105 -16.00 4.37 -2.95
CA VAL A 105 -16.18 5.03 -1.64
C VAL A 105 -15.76 6.50 -1.68
N TYR A 106 -14.71 6.84 -2.43
CA TYR A 106 -14.13 8.18 -2.45
C TYR A 106 -14.09 8.76 -3.86
N SER A 107 -14.62 9.96 -4.03
CA SER A 107 -14.42 10.73 -5.26
C SER A 107 -13.15 11.56 -5.13
N THR A 108 -12.12 11.18 -5.91
CA THR A 108 -10.92 12.01 -6.03
C THR A 108 -11.16 13.05 -7.11
N ALA A 109 -11.04 14.34 -6.77
CA ALA A 109 -11.12 15.40 -7.77
C ALA A 109 -9.92 15.26 -8.73
N ARG A 110 -10.18 14.76 -9.94
CA ARG A 110 -9.14 14.51 -10.95
C ARG A 110 -8.58 15.85 -11.42
N LEU A 111 -7.41 16.22 -10.91
CA LEU A 111 -6.65 17.34 -11.45
C LEU A 111 -6.24 17.02 -12.89
N ALA A 112 -6.60 17.89 -13.83
CA ALA A 112 -6.34 17.66 -15.25
C ALA A 112 -4.84 17.42 -15.51
N PRO A 113 -4.45 16.45 -16.34
CA PRO A 113 -3.06 16.24 -16.72
C PRO A 113 -2.46 17.53 -17.29
N GLY A 114 -1.31 17.96 -16.77
CA GLY A 114 -0.65 19.21 -17.19
C GLY A 114 -1.16 20.49 -16.51
N SER A 115 -2.17 20.41 -15.63
CA SER A 115 -2.57 21.55 -14.80
C SER A 115 -1.52 21.90 -13.74
N PHE A 116 -1.46 23.17 -13.35
CA PHE A 116 -0.59 23.63 -12.25
C PHE A 116 -0.86 22.84 -10.95
N GLY A 117 -2.12 22.55 -10.65
CA GLY A 117 -2.51 21.73 -9.49
C GLY A 117 -1.94 20.31 -9.54
N ARG A 118 -1.96 19.65 -10.71
CA ARG A 118 -1.35 18.33 -10.90
C ARG A 118 0.17 18.38 -10.75
N TRP A 119 0.83 19.43 -11.25
CA TRP A 119 2.27 19.62 -11.06
C TRP A 119 2.62 19.79 -9.58
N VAL A 120 1.87 20.59 -8.82
CA VAL A 120 2.06 20.73 -7.37
C VAL A 120 1.84 19.39 -6.65
N GLN A 121 0.80 18.65 -7.01
CA GLN A 121 0.49 17.34 -6.44
C GLN A 121 1.60 16.32 -6.73
N ASP A 122 2.08 16.23 -7.97
CA ASP A 122 3.15 15.33 -8.37
C ASP A 122 4.48 15.72 -7.69
N ALA A 123 4.76 17.02 -7.53
CA ALA A 123 5.95 17.53 -6.84
C ALA A 123 5.90 17.23 -5.32
N LEU A 124 4.75 17.44 -4.68
CA LEU A 124 4.52 17.09 -3.28
C LEU A 124 4.62 15.58 -3.07
N GLN A 125 4.03 14.78 -3.96
CA GLN A 125 4.13 13.32 -3.90
C GLN A 125 5.56 12.83 -4.10
N ALA A 126 6.32 13.44 -5.02
CA ALA A 126 7.73 13.11 -5.24
C ALA A 126 8.61 13.44 -4.03
N ARG A 127 8.28 14.53 -3.30
CA ARG A 127 9.06 15.00 -2.15
C ARG A 127 8.68 14.36 -0.82
N LEU A 128 7.39 14.11 -0.60
CA LEU A 128 6.85 13.62 0.67
C LEU A 128 6.52 12.12 0.66
N GLY A 129 6.46 11.49 -0.51
CA GLY A 129 6.06 10.08 -0.65
C GLY A 129 4.59 9.82 -0.28
N TRP A 130 3.86 10.84 0.16
CA TRP A 130 2.45 10.80 0.53
C TRP A 130 1.61 11.53 -0.51
N ALA A 131 0.49 10.90 -0.84
CA ALA A 131 -0.56 11.51 -1.61
C ALA A 131 -1.71 11.82 -0.66
N LEU A 132 -1.94 13.10 -0.40
CA LEU A 132 -3.23 13.56 0.08
C LEU A 132 -3.98 14.05 -1.16
N PRO A 133 -4.71 13.18 -1.88
CA PRO A 133 -5.64 13.71 -2.85
C PRO A 133 -6.67 14.58 -2.12
N PRO A 134 -7.15 15.65 -2.75
CA PRO A 134 -8.40 16.27 -2.32
C PRO A 134 -9.50 15.21 -2.45
N PHE A 135 -9.84 14.56 -1.33
CA PHE A 135 -10.93 13.63 -1.24
C PHE A 135 -12.21 14.42 -0.99
N CYS A 136 -13.20 14.25 -1.87
CA CYS A 136 -14.58 14.57 -1.53
C CYS A 136 -15.26 13.24 -1.19
N GLY A 137 -15.55 13.05 0.10
CA GLY A 137 -16.49 12.02 0.53
C GLY A 137 -17.88 12.34 -0.02
N ARG A 138 -18.70 11.31 -0.23
CA ARG A 138 -20.14 11.52 -0.46
C ARG A 138 -20.82 11.96 0.82
#